data_AF-A0A356KQB7-F1
#
_entry.id   AF-A0A356KQB7-F1
#
_cell.length_a   1.000
_cell.length_b   1.000
_cell.length_c   1.000
_cell.angle_alpha   90.00
_cell.angle_beta   90.00
_cell.angle_gamma   90.00
#
_symmetry.space_group_name_H-M   'P 1'
#
loop_
_entity.id
_entity.type
_entity.pdbx_description
1 polymer ?
#
loop_
_entity_poly.entity_id
_entity_poly.type
_entity_poly.pdbx_seq_one_letter_code
_entity_poly.pdbx_strand_id
1 'polypeptide(L)'
;MGLAEQMEAIDRLMRRPQDLDELLAGSAEDAAVLGTVDRPRLQATHGAFAELVVARWWRPKFPAVIATLEHFLGADQAASYLVGHPAFLTAEEEDLRGSALGGAILAGVSGSKLAKLPAWLPELLAYEYLLALGLPRRARGEEVDAELEARLIPDAAWLSGGRLSREVLLAGFSWPVDALQEEPHETEPDPHARLLYVEGQAVLDTSAPDVAGDVLELLAAGGDDATIAALGAEALEALAWLRGAGLVTS
;
A
#
# COMPACT_ATOMS: atom_id res chain seq x y z
N MET A 1 -4.82 -9.75 38.22
CA MET A 1 -4.64 -10.00 36.78
C MET A 1 -4.55 -11.50 36.49
N GLY A 2 -5.35 -12.02 35.56
CA GLY A 2 -5.26 -13.42 35.10
C GLY A 2 -4.13 -13.63 34.07
N LEU A 3 -3.78 -14.89 33.76
CA LEU A 3 -2.70 -15.23 32.80
C LEU A 3 -2.94 -14.63 31.40
N ALA A 4 -4.19 -14.60 30.93
CA ALA A 4 -4.53 -14.03 29.62
C ALA A 4 -4.28 -12.51 29.57
N GLU A 5 -4.69 -11.78 30.61
CA GLU A 5 -4.45 -10.34 30.74
C GLU A 5 -2.95 -10.02 30.84
N GLN A 6 -2.17 -10.88 31.51
CA GLN A 6 -0.71 -10.77 31.56
C GLN A 6 -0.08 -10.94 30.18
N MET A 7 -0.53 -11.93 29.40
CA MET A 7 -0.03 -12.17 28.05
C MET A 7 -0.38 -11.02 27.10
N GLU A 8 -1.58 -10.47 27.20
CA GLU A 8 -2.02 -9.31 26.42
C GLU A 8 -1.20 -8.05 26.76
N ALA A 9 -0.93 -7.82 28.05
CA ALA A 9 -0.07 -6.72 28.49
C ALA A 9 1.36 -6.87 27.97
N ILE A 10 1.91 -8.10 27.94
CA ILE A 10 3.24 -8.36 27.37
C ILE A 10 3.25 -8.12 25.86
N ASP A 11 2.26 -8.62 25.11
CA ASP A 11 2.18 -8.38 23.66
C ASP A 11 2.05 -6.88 23.35
N ARG A 12 1.21 -6.16 24.10
CA ARG A 12 1.07 -4.71 24.01
C ARG A 12 2.41 -4.01 24.25
N LEU A 13 3.15 -4.37 25.29
CA LEU A 13 4.43 -3.74 25.63
C LEU A 13 5.56 -4.08 24.63
N MET A 14 5.58 -5.30 24.07
CA MET A 14 6.54 -5.66 23.02
C MET A 14 6.33 -4.83 21.76
N ARG A 15 5.08 -4.42 21.46
CA ARG A 15 4.74 -3.61 20.29
C ARG A 15 4.77 -2.12 20.56
N ARG A 16 4.47 -1.69 21.79
CA ARG A 16 4.39 -0.28 22.21
C ARG A 16 5.01 -0.08 23.59
N PRO A 17 6.34 -0.01 23.70
CA PRO A 17 7.03 0.20 24.97
C PRO A 17 6.59 1.45 25.73
N GLN A 18 6.16 2.50 25.00
CA GLN A 18 5.67 3.75 25.57
C GLN A 18 4.37 3.60 26.40
N ASP A 19 3.63 2.50 26.21
CA ASP A 19 2.40 2.24 26.97
C ASP A 19 2.69 1.76 28.41
N LEU A 20 3.97 1.50 28.76
CA LEU A 20 4.36 1.10 30.11
C LEU A 20 3.94 2.13 31.17
N ASP A 21 4.03 3.42 30.87
CA ASP A 21 3.65 4.48 31.81
C ASP A 21 2.13 4.51 32.06
N GLU A 22 1.34 4.22 31.02
CA GLU A 22 -0.12 4.10 31.12
C GLU A 22 -0.51 2.87 31.96
N LEU A 23 0.15 1.73 31.74
CA LEU A 23 -0.10 0.50 32.49
C LEU A 23 0.31 0.63 33.96
N LEU A 24 1.40 1.33 34.26
CA LEU A 24 1.84 1.64 35.62
C LEU A 24 0.82 2.52 36.38
N ALA A 25 0.07 3.37 35.67
CA ALA A 25 -0.93 4.25 36.26
C ALA A 25 -2.29 3.56 36.53
N GLY A 26 -2.57 2.41 35.90
CA GLY A 26 -3.90 1.78 35.90
C GLY A 26 -4.22 0.88 37.11
N SER A 27 -3.22 0.37 37.83
CA SER A 27 -3.43 -0.58 38.95
C SER A 27 -2.25 -0.60 39.92
N ALA A 28 -2.51 -0.45 41.23
CA ALA A 28 -1.47 -0.38 42.27
C ALA A 28 -0.74 -1.71 42.50
N GLU A 29 -1.41 -2.84 42.26
CA GLU A 29 -0.85 -4.19 42.44
C GLU A 29 0.03 -4.58 41.24
N ASP A 30 -0.37 -4.18 40.03
CA ASP A 30 0.41 -4.43 38.80
C ASP A 30 1.58 -3.46 38.66
N ALA A 31 1.49 -2.25 39.24
CA ALA A 31 2.57 -1.26 39.24
C ALA A 31 3.87 -1.76 39.91
N ALA A 32 3.76 -2.60 40.94
CA ALA A 32 4.93 -3.19 41.62
C ALA A 32 5.67 -4.18 40.71
N VAL A 33 4.95 -4.95 39.88
CA VAL A 33 5.53 -5.91 38.93
C VAL A 33 6.07 -5.19 37.71
N LEU A 34 5.25 -4.32 37.09
CA LEU A 34 5.62 -3.54 35.91
C LEU A 34 6.77 -2.57 36.20
N GLY A 35 6.89 -2.06 37.43
CA GLY A 35 7.98 -1.22 37.88
C GLY A 35 9.36 -1.91 37.91
N THR A 36 9.39 -3.24 37.85
CA THR A 36 10.63 -4.03 37.72
C THR A 36 11.08 -4.24 36.28
N VAL A 37 10.26 -3.83 35.30
CA VAL A 37 10.59 -3.98 33.87
C VAL A 37 11.76 -3.06 33.51
N ASP A 38 12.84 -3.68 33.02
CA ASP A 38 14.00 -2.98 32.47
C ASP A 38 13.61 -2.29 31.15
N ARG A 39 13.42 -0.96 31.21
CA ARG A 39 13.02 -0.13 30.07
C ARG A 39 14.01 -0.23 28.89
N PRO A 40 15.33 -0.04 29.09
CA PRO A 40 16.31 -0.29 28.02
C PRO A 40 16.14 -1.65 27.35
N ARG A 41 15.96 -2.71 28.14
CA ARG A 41 15.78 -4.07 27.59
C ARG A 41 14.46 -4.23 26.84
N LEU A 42 13.37 -3.65 27.34
CA LEU A 42 12.09 -3.64 26.64
C LEU A 42 12.20 -2.91 25.29
N GLN A 43 12.85 -1.75 25.27
CA GLN A 43 13.08 -0.97 24.06
C GLN A 43 13.91 -1.75 23.03
N ALA A 44 14.98 -2.41 23.48
CA ALA A 44 15.82 -3.25 22.61
C ALA A 44 15.05 -4.47 22.05
N THR A 45 14.21 -5.09 22.88
CA THR A 45 13.36 -6.22 22.46
C THR A 45 12.34 -5.77 21.41
N HIS A 46 11.72 -4.61 21.62
CA HIS A 46 10.82 -3.99 20.65
C HIS A 46 11.52 -3.70 19.33
N GLY A 47 12.71 -3.08 19.34
CA GLY A 47 13.48 -2.78 18.13
C GLY A 47 13.76 -4.03 17.31
N ALA A 48 14.30 -5.08 17.96
CA ALA A 48 14.59 -6.35 17.29
C ALA A 48 13.32 -7.03 16.74
N PHE A 49 12.21 -7.00 17.48
CA PHE A 49 10.94 -7.52 17.00
C PHE A 49 10.42 -6.72 15.79
N ALA A 50 10.51 -5.39 15.85
CA ALA A 50 10.02 -4.52 14.80
C ALA A 50 10.78 -4.72 13.49
N GLU A 51 12.11 -4.82 13.55
CA GLU A 51 12.95 -5.13 12.39
C GLU A 51 12.60 -6.49 11.77
N LEU A 52 12.38 -7.51 12.60
CA LEU A 52 11.96 -8.84 12.13
C LEU A 52 10.61 -8.79 11.41
N VAL A 53 9.66 -8.01 11.94
CA VAL A 53 8.35 -7.84 11.31
C VAL A 53 8.50 -7.15 9.95
N VAL A 54 9.23 -6.04 9.89
CA VAL A 54 9.48 -5.31 8.64
C VAL A 54 10.15 -6.21 7.61
N ALA A 55 11.24 -6.89 8.00
CA ALA A 55 12.02 -7.74 7.09
C ALA A 55 11.21 -8.93 6.56
N ARG A 56 10.35 -9.52 7.39
CA ARG A 56 9.56 -10.68 7.01
C ARG A 56 8.33 -10.34 6.19
N TRP A 57 7.56 -9.34 6.61
CA TRP A 57 6.20 -9.14 6.10
C TRP A 57 6.06 -7.97 5.14
N TRP A 58 6.87 -6.92 5.29
CA TRP A 58 6.70 -5.69 4.53
C TRP A 58 7.77 -5.48 3.49
N ARG A 59 9.05 -5.66 3.82
CA ARG A 59 10.16 -5.42 2.89
C ARG A 59 10.05 -6.22 1.59
N PRO A 60 9.60 -7.49 1.57
CA PRO A 60 9.45 -8.24 0.32
C PRO A 60 8.30 -7.73 -0.57
N LYS A 61 7.29 -7.06 0.02
CA LYS A 61 6.07 -6.61 -0.67
C LYS A 61 6.10 -5.12 -1.00
N PHE A 62 6.76 -4.33 -0.16
CA PHE A 62 6.82 -2.87 -0.20
C PHE A 62 8.26 -2.35 -0.13
N PRO A 63 9.16 -2.84 -1.00
CA PRO A 63 10.60 -2.58 -0.87
C PRO A 63 10.94 -1.09 -0.93
N ALA A 64 10.38 -0.33 -1.89
CA ALA A 64 10.71 1.07 -2.08
C ALA A 64 10.06 1.97 -1.04
N VAL A 65 8.83 1.64 -0.60
CA VAL A 65 8.20 2.32 0.54
C VAL A 65 9.04 2.15 1.80
N ILE A 66 9.46 0.92 2.12
CA ILE A 66 10.30 0.68 3.30
C ILE A 66 11.63 1.41 3.17
N ALA A 67 12.33 1.30 2.03
CA ALA A 67 13.59 2.02 1.81
C ALA A 67 13.44 3.54 1.99
N THR A 68 12.33 4.12 1.53
CA THR A 68 12.00 5.54 1.72
C THR A 68 11.86 5.86 3.21
N LEU A 69 11.07 5.09 3.95
CA LEU A 69 10.88 5.32 5.39
C LEU A 69 12.20 5.24 6.15
N GLU A 70 13.05 4.26 5.83
CA GLU A 70 14.36 4.09 6.46
C GLU A 70 15.31 5.24 6.13
N HIS A 71 15.28 5.76 4.90
CA HIS A 71 16.08 6.91 4.50
C HIS A 71 15.72 8.17 5.30
N PHE A 72 14.41 8.46 5.45
CA PHE A 72 13.95 9.71 6.07
C PHE A 72 13.86 9.66 7.60
N LEU A 73 13.64 8.49 8.19
CA LEU A 73 13.43 8.31 9.64
C LEU A 73 14.58 7.56 10.32
N GLY A 74 15.37 6.80 9.57
CA GLY A 74 16.25 5.75 10.12
C GLY A 74 15.50 4.42 10.30
N ALA A 75 16.20 3.30 10.10
CA ALA A 75 15.62 1.97 10.08
C ALA A 75 14.87 1.61 11.37
N ASP A 76 15.52 1.76 12.52
CA ASP A 76 14.95 1.43 13.83
C ASP A 76 13.67 2.24 14.12
N GLN A 77 13.68 3.53 13.77
CA GLN A 77 12.54 4.42 13.98
C GLN A 77 11.37 4.09 13.05
N ALA A 78 11.66 3.82 11.77
CA ALA A 78 10.65 3.40 10.81
C ALA A 78 9.98 2.09 11.26
N ALA A 79 10.78 1.07 11.61
CA ALA A 79 10.29 -0.22 12.08
C ALA A 79 9.42 -0.08 13.34
N SER A 80 9.93 0.64 14.35
CA SER A 80 9.22 0.87 15.62
C SER A 80 7.89 1.60 15.41
N TYR A 81 7.87 2.61 14.53
CA TYR A 81 6.67 3.37 14.21
C TYR A 81 5.58 2.48 13.60
N LEU A 82 5.94 1.66 12.59
CA LEU A 82 4.98 0.84 11.87
C LEU A 82 4.40 -0.26 12.75
N VAL A 83 5.23 -0.95 13.55
CA VAL A 83 4.78 -2.02 14.45
C VAL A 83 4.01 -1.50 15.65
N GLY A 84 4.35 -0.30 16.14
CA GLY A 84 3.62 0.35 17.22
C GLY A 84 2.31 1.01 16.78
N HIS A 85 2.01 1.05 15.48
CA HIS A 85 0.80 1.68 14.97
C HIS A 85 -0.45 0.84 15.29
N PRO A 86 -1.58 1.44 15.73
CA PRO A 86 -2.81 0.70 16.05
C PRO A 86 -3.32 -0.20 14.91
N ALA A 87 -3.15 0.22 13.65
CA ALA A 87 -3.53 -0.57 12.48
C ALA A 87 -2.85 -1.95 12.42
N PHE A 88 -1.63 -2.07 12.96
CA PHE A 88 -0.91 -3.34 13.01
C PHE A 88 -1.36 -4.24 14.17
N LEU A 89 -1.87 -3.65 15.26
CA LEU A 89 -2.35 -4.41 16.42
C LEU A 89 -3.58 -5.24 16.08
N THR A 90 -4.39 -4.78 15.13
CA THR A 90 -5.63 -5.44 14.70
C THR A 90 -5.44 -6.42 13.53
N ALA A 91 -4.22 -6.56 13.00
CA ALA A 91 -3.95 -7.35 11.79
C ALA A 91 -3.44 -8.76 12.11
N GLU A 92 -4.29 -9.77 11.91
CA GLU A 92 -3.97 -11.17 12.22
C GLU A 92 -3.30 -11.92 11.06
N GLU A 93 -3.72 -11.67 9.81
CA GLU A 93 -3.20 -12.34 8.62
C GLU A 93 -2.05 -11.58 7.95
N GLU A 94 -1.21 -12.29 7.21
CA GLU A 94 -0.06 -11.73 6.48
C GLU A 94 -0.44 -10.60 5.52
N ASP A 95 -1.57 -10.73 4.85
CA ASP A 95 -2.06 -9.71 3.92
C ASP A 95 -2.76 -8.56 4.65
N LEU A 96 -3.46 -8.84 5.75
CA LEU A 96 -4.01 -7.81 6.64
C LEU A 96 -2.89 -6.94 7.24
N ARG A 97 -1.70 -7.53 7.46
CA ARG A 97 -0.51 -6.77 7.87
C ARG A 97 0.02 -5.88 6.76
N GLY A 98 -0.19 -6.23 5.50
CA GLY A 98 0.09 -5.37 4.36
C GLY A 98 -0.87 -4.17 4.30
N SER A 99 -2.18 -4.38 4.49
CA SER A 99 -3.14 -3.28 4.61
C SER A 99 -2.86 -2.40 5.83
N ALA A 100 -2.40 -2.98 6.94
CA ALA A 100 -1.99 -2.25 8.13
C ALA A 100 -0.81 -1.29 7.89
N LEU A 101 0.13 -1.64 6.99
CA LEU A 101 1.20 -0.74 6.57
C LEU A 101 0.61 0.51 5.92
N GLY A 102 -0.31 0.33 4.97
CA GLY A 102 -0.94 1.44 4.27
C GLY A 102 -1.72 2.36 5.21
N GLY A 103 -2.51 1.77 6.11
CA GLY A 103 -3.22 2.52 7.14
C GLY A 103 -2.29 3.31 8.07
N ALA A 104 -1.15 2.73 8.47
CA ALA A 104 -0.16 3.40 9.31
C ALA A 104 0.47 4.60 8.61
N ILE A 105 0.96 4.42 7.38
CA ILE A 105 1.63 5.49 6.62
C ILE A 105 0.66 6.64 6.35
N LEU A 106 -0.56 6.35 5.87
CA LEU A 106 -1.56 7.38 5.60
C LEU A 106 -1.92 8.17 6.86
N ALA A 107 -2.13 7.50 8.00
CA ALA A 107 -2.40 8.16 9.27
C ALA A 107 -1.22 9.03 9.75
N GLY A 108 0.02 8.55 9.55
CA GLY A 108 1.22 9.29 9.90
C GLY A 108 1.44 10.56 9.09
N VAL A 109 1.18 10.49 7.78
CA VAL A 109 1.29 11.64 6.87
C VAL A 109 0.26 12.70 7.22
N SER A 110 -1.01 12.31 7.43
CA SER A 110 -2.07 13.24 7.84
C SER A 110 -1.87 13.80 9.26
N GLY A 111 -1.30 13.01 10.17
CA GLY A 111 -1.18 13.31 11.60
C GLY A 111 0.10 14.04 12.01
N SER A 112 0.86 14.62 11.08
CA SER A 112 2.13 15.34 11.29
C SER A 112 3.36 14.53 11.75
N LYS A 113 3.19 13.31 12.28
CA LYS A 113 4.31 12.44 12.70
C LYS A 113 5.26 12.11 11.55
N LEU A 114 4.71 12.01 10.34
CA LEU A 114 5.45 11.75 9.11
C LEU A 114 5.44 12.96 8.15
N ALA A 115 5.20 14.18 8.64
CA ALA A 115 5.14 15.38 7.78
C ALA A 115 6.44 15.69 7.04
N LYS A 116 7.57 15.08 7.45
CA LYS A 116 8.87 15.20 6.77
C LYS A 116 9.02 14.23 5.59
N LEU A 117 8.10 13.29 5.43
CA LEU A 117 8.15 12.34 4.33
C LEU A 117 7.76 13.02 3.01
N PRO A 118 8.28 12.50 1.88
CA PRO A 118 8.00 13.07 0.58
C PRO A 118 6.51 12.98 0.23
N ALA A 119 6.01 13.99 -0.49
CA ALA A 119 4.60 14.08 -0.89
C ALA A 119 4.15 12.94 -1.81
N TRP A 120 5.08 12.30 -2.53
CA TRP A 120 4.83 11.17 -3.42
C TRP A 120 4.72 9.82 -2.72
N LEU A 121 5.07 9.71 -1.43
CA LEU A 121 5.06 8.43 -0.72
C LEU A 121 3.68 7.72 -0.73
N PRO A 122 2.54 8.42 -0.56
CA PRO A 122 1.23 7.78 -0.66
C PRO A 122 0.97 7.15 -2.04
N GLU A 123 1.44 7.77 -3.13
CA GLU A 123 1.31 7.23 -4.48
C GLU A 123 2.20 6.01 -4.71
N LEU A 124 3.46 6.05 -4.24
CA LEU A 124 4.33 4.88 -4.26
C LEU A 124 3.75 3.71 -3.46
N LEU A 125 3.17 4.00 -2.29
CA LEU A 125 2.48 3.01 -1.46
C LEU A 125 1.26 2.44 -2.18
N ALA A 126 0.45 3.27 -2.83
CA ALA A 126 -0.69 2.82 -3.62
C ALA A 126 -0.26 1.86 -4.73
N TYR A 127 0.80 2.22 -5.45
CA TYR A 127 1.35 1.42 -6.52
C TYR A 127 1.91 0.07 -6.04
N GLU A 128 2.79 0.05 -5.02
CA GLU A 128 3.29 -1.21 -4.44
C GLU A 128 2.18 -2.07 -3.84
N TYR A 129 1.18 -1.45 -3.20
CA TYR A 129 0.00 -2.17 -2.68
C TYR A 129 -0.76 -2.89 -3.79
N LEU A 130 -1.04 -2.21 -4.91
CA LEU A 130 -1.77 -2.79 -6.03
C LEU A 130 -1.05 -4.01 -6.60
N LEU A 131 0.26 -3.90 -6.81
CA LEU A 131 1.08 -4.96 -7.37
C LEU A 131 1.25 -6.14 -6.41
N ALA A 132 1.51 -5.88 -5.14
CA ALA A 132 1.85 -6.92 -4.17
C ALA A 132 0.62 -7.61 -3.55
N LEU A 133 -0.50 -6.90 -3.39
CA LEU A 133 -1.66 -7.37 -2.62
C LEU A 133 -2.99 -7.17 -3.33
N GLY A 134 -3.33 -5.94 -3.73
CA GLY A 134 -4.67 -5.59 -4.22
C GLY A 134 -5.09 -6.42 -5.43
N LEU A 135 -4.29 -6.36 -6.50
CA LEU A 135 -4.57 -7.10 -7.74
C LEU A 135 -4.45 -8.62 -7.57
N PRO A 136 -3.40 -9.16 -6.92
CA PRO A 136 -3.32 -10.60 -6.67
C PRO A 136 -4.50 -11.17 -5.86
N ARG A 137 -4.98 -10.46 -4.83
CA ARG A 137 -6.14 -10.91 -4.03
C ARG A 137 -7.41 -10.91 -4.86
N ARG A 138 -7.67 -9.83 -5.61
CA ARG A 138 -8.81 -9.74 -6.54
C ARG A 138 -8.82 -10.88 -7.54
N ALA A 139 -7.66 -11.22 -8.12
CA ALA A 139 -7.52 -12.33 -9.05
C ALA A 139 -7.89 -13.70 -8.45
N ARG A 140 -7.64 -13.87 -7.15
CA ARG A 140 -8.01 -15.10 -6.40
C ARG A 140 -9.44 -15.06 -5.86
N GLY A 141 -10.18 -13.97 -6.07
CA GLY A 141 -11.52 -13.76 -5.49
C GLY A 141 -11.50 -13.57 -3.98
N GLU A 142 -10.38 -13.14 -3.42
CA GLU A 142 -10.23 -12.83 -2.00
C GLU A 142 -10.72 -11.41 -1.71
N GLU A 143 -11.24 -11.21 -0.51
CA GLU A 143 -11.69 -9.89 -0.05
C GLU A 143 -10.50 -8.92 0.04
N VAL A 144 -10.69 -7.69 -0.44
CA VAL A 144 -9.72 -6.59 -0.30
C VAL A 144 -10.26 -5.53 0.64
N ASP A 145 -9.37 -4.77 1.26
CA ASP A 145 -9.75 -3.63 2.08
C ASP A 145 -10.19 -2.47 1.16
N ALA A 146 -11.49 -2.41 0.89
CA ALA A 146 -12.08 -1.43 -0.02
C ALA A 146 -11.95 0.01 0.49
N GLU A 147 -11.91 0.22 1.81
CA GLU A 147 -11.72 1.55 2.39
C GLU A 147 -10.27 2.01 2.19
N LEU A 148 -9.30 1.12 2.42
CA LEU A 148 -7.90 1.41 2.14
C LEU A 148 -7.66 1.69 0.65
N GLU A 149 -8.20 0.86 -0.25
CA GLU A 149 -8.05 1.07 -1.69
C GLU A 149 -8.64 2.42 -2.13
N ALA A 150 -9.85 2.75 -1.69
CA ALA A 150 -10.47 4.05 -2.01
C ALA A 150 -9.64 5.25 -1.52
N ARG A 151 -8.84 5.08 -0.46
CA ARG A 151 -7.93 6.11 0.03
C ARG A 151 -6.59 6.16 -0.70
N LEU A 152 -6.10 5.01 -1.16
CA LEU A 152 -4.83 4.90 -1.89
C LEU A 152 -4.97 5.35 -3.35
N ILE A 153 -6.09 5.00 -3.98
CA ILE A 153 -6.36 5.26 -5.40
C ILE A 153 -7.76 5.86 -5.60
N PRO A 154 -8.00 7.08 -5.10
CA PRO A 154 -9.34 7.68 -5.09
C PRO A 154 -9.92 7.90 -6.49
N ASP A 155 -9.06 8.12 -7.49
CA ASP A 155 -9.45 8.45 -8.86
C ASP A 155 -9.28 7.27 -9.84
N ALA A 156 -9.02 6.06 -9.34
CA ALA A 156 -8.85 4.90 -10.19
C ALA A 156 -10.19 4.31 -10.65
N ALA A 157 -10.22 3.81 -11.88
CA ALA A 157 -11.40 3.25 -12.53
C ALA A 157 -11.19 1.78 -12.88
N TRP A 158 -12.12 0.94 -12.44
CA TRP A 158 -12.24 -0.44 -12.90
C TRP A 158 -13.11 -0.49 -14.15
N LEU A 159 -12.53 -0.95 -15.25
CA LEU A 159 -13.17 -1.01 -16.56
C LEU A 159 -13.29 -2.47 -17.00
N SER A 160 -14.51 -2.88 -17.34
CA SER A 160 -14.80 -4.25 -17.78
C SER A 160 -15.96 -4.28 -18.78
N GLY A 161 -16.06 -5.37 -19.53
CA GLY A 161 -17.15 -5.61 -20.47
C GLY A 161 -16.95 -4.93 -21.84
N GLY A 162 -18.05 -4.83 -22.59
CA GLY A 162 -18.04 -4.29 -23.95
C GLY A 162 -17.11 -5.09 -24.87
N ARG A 163 -16.04 -4.45 -25.33
CA ARG A 163 -14.99 -5.05 -26.17
C ARG A 163 -13.69 -5.32 -25.41
N LEU A 164 -13.67 -5.12 -24.10
CA LEU A 164 -12.51 -5.48 -23.28
C LEU A 164 -12.47 -7.01 -23.10
N SER A 165 -11.30 -7.61 -23.32
CA SER A 165 -11.10 -9.05 -23.15
C SER A 165 -11.05 -9.47 -21.68
N ARG A 166 -10.86 -8.50 -20.78
CA ARG A 166 -10.70 -8.69 -19.34
C ARG A 166 -10.99 -7.39 -18.59
N GLU A 167 -11.13 -7.50 -17.29
CA GLU A 167 -11.19 -6.34 -16.40
C GLU A 167 -9.81 -5.69 -16.27
N VAL A 168 -9.79 -4.37 -16.27
CA VAL A 168 -8.57 -3.55 -16.21
C VAL A 168 -8.78 -2.43 -15.21
N LEU A 169 -7.74 -2.14 -14.42
CA LEU A 169 -7.67 -0.99 -13.55
C LEU A 169 -6.86 0.11 -14.25
N LEU A 170 -7.48 1.26 -14.43
CA LEU A 170 -6.82 2.50 -14.82
C LEU A 170 -6.56 3.33 -13.57
N ALA A 171 -5.29 3.56 -13.24
CA ALA A 171 -4.89 4.33 -12.06
C ALA A 171 -4.01 5.52 -12.47
N GLY A 172 -4.42 6.74 -12.10
CA GLY A 172 -3.64 7.95 -12.31
C GLY A 172 -2.67 8.20 -11.15
N PHE A 173 -1.47 8.66 -11.48
CA PHE A 173 -0.44 9.06 -10.53
C PHE A 173 0.09 10.44 -10.92
N SER A 174 0.39 11.29 -9.94
CA SER A 174 1.00 12.61 -10.15
C SER A 174 2.53 12.54 -10.18
N TRP A 175 3.10 11.42 -9.72
CA TRP A 175 4.53 11.20 -9.58
C TRP A 175 4.95 9.91 -10.27
N PRO A 176 6.18 9.81 -10.81
CA PRO A 176 6.65 8.66 -11.58
C PRO A 176 6.89 7.43 -10.69
N VAL A 177 5.82 6.72 -10.31
CA VAL A 177 5.85 5.60 -9.35
C VAL A 177 6.76 4.45 -9.77
N ASP A 178 6.94 4.20 -11.07
CA ASP A 178 7.90 3.19 -11.56
C ASP A 178 9.34 3.59 -11.26
N ALA A 179 9.70 4.84 -11.56
CA ALA A 179 11.04 5.35 -11.30
C ALA A 179 11.31 5.40 -9.79
N LEU A 180 10.29 5.78 -9.01
CA LEU A 180 10.35 5.79 -7.55
C LEU A 180 10.54 4.40 -6.92
N GLN A 181 10.15 3.30 -7.60
CA GLN A 181 10.44 1.96 -7.12
C GLN A 181 11.94 1.63 -7.20
N GLU A 182 12.62 2.11 -8.24
CA GLU A 182 14.04 1.84 -8.46
C GLU A 182 14.92 2.82 -7.69
N GLU A 183 14.59 4.11 -7.74
CA GLU A 183 15.34 5.20 -7.14
C GLU A 183 14.39 6.10 -6.33
N PRO A 184 14.08 5.76 -5.06
CA PRO A 184 13.09 6.46 -4.24
C PRO A 184 13.57 7.84 -3.71
N HIS A 185 14.42 8.55 -4.44
CA HIS A 185 15.06 9.78 -3.97
C HIS A 185 15.07 10.83 -5.08
N GLU A 186 14.58 12.03 -4.75
CA GLU A 186 14.63 13.22 -5.64
C GLU A 186 14.00 13.00 -7.03
N THR A 187 12.67 13.11 -7.10
CA THR A 187 11.94 13.12 -8.36
C THR A 187 11.11 14.40 -8.50
N GLU A 188 10.72 14.72 -9.73
CA GLU A 188 9.77 15.79 -10.04
C GLU A 188 8.39 15.19 -10.37
N PRO A 189 7.29 15.94 -10.19
CA PRO A 189 5.98 15.47 -10.61
C PRO A 189 5.96 15.15 -12.11
N ASP A 190 5.50 13.96 -12.45
CA ASP A 190 5.34 13.47 -13.82
C ASP A 190 3.99 12.75 -13.90
N PRO A 191 2.89 13.49 -14.10
CA PRO A 191 1.56 12.93 -14.12
C PRO A 191 1.40 11.92 -15.24
N HIS A 192 0.97 10.70 -14.90
CA HIS A 192 0.80 9.62 -15.86
C HIS A 192 -0.26 8.64 -15.38
N ALA A 193 -0.71 7.76 -16.28
CA ALA A 193 -1.63 6.68 -15.94
C ALA A 193 -0.95 5.32 -16.08
N ARG A 194 -1.26 4.42 -15.14
CA ARG A 194 -0.91 3.00 -15.20
C ARG A 194 -2.12 2.19 -15.60
N LEU A 195 -1.88 1.21 -16.46
CA LEU A 195 -2.85 0.21 -16.84
C LEU A 195 -2.48 -1.12 -16.20
N LEU A 196 -3.30 -1.55 -15.26
CA LEU A 196 -3.05 -2.70 -14.40
C LEU A 196 -4.10 -3.76 -14.64
N TYR A 197 -3.69 -5.00 -14.91
CA TYR A 197 -4.61 -6.10 -15.12
C TYR A 197 -3.97 -7.44 -14.76
N VAL A 198 -4.78 -8.47 -14.57
CA VAL A 198 -4.29 -9.79 -14.20
C VAL A 198 -4.36 -10.75 -15.38
N GLU A 199 -3.27 -11.47 -15.61
CA GLU A 199 -3.20 -12.57 -16.56
C GLU A 199 -2.78 -13.85 -15.84
N GLY A 200 -3.73 -14.77 -15.67
CA GLY A 200 -3.53 -15.99 -14.89
C GLY A 200 -3.31 -15.70 -13.41
N GLN A 201 -2.04 -15.69 -12.98
CA GLN A 201 -1.63 -15.37 -11.61
C GLN A 201 -0.66 -14.17 -11.56
N ALA A 202 -0.32 -13.59 -12.71
CA ALA A 202 0.60 -12.48 -12.79
C ALA A 202 -0.17 -11.16 -12.90
N VAL A 203 0.27 -10.16 -12.14
CA VAL A 203 -0.13 -8.77 -12.36
C VAL A 203 0.71 -8.24 -13.51
N LEU A 204 0.04 -7.74 -14.55
CA LEU A 204 0.65 -7.00 -15.63
C LEU A 204 0.40 -5.52 -15.43
N ASP A 205 1.45 -4.75 -15.68
CA ASP A 205 1.49 -3.32 -15.46
C ASP A 205 2.24 -2.66 -16.63
N THR A 206 1.68 -1.56 -17.12
CA THR A 206 2.25 -0.81 -18.23
C THR A 206 1.80 0.64 -18.18
N SER A 207 2.65 1.53 -18.69
CA SER A 207 2.29 2.92 -18.94
C SER A 207 1.15 2.96 -19.96
N ALA A 208 0.07 3.65 -19.62
CA ALA A 208 -1.01 3.91 -20.54
C ALA A 208 -0.66 5.17 -21.36
N PRO A 209 -0.86 5.17 -22.70
CA PRO A 209 -0.86 6.41 -23.47
C PRO A 209 -1.87 7.42 -22.92
N ASP A 210 -1.62 8.72 -23.06
CA ASP A 210 -2.46 9.78 -22.45
C ASP A 210 -3.96 9.64 -22.78
N VAL A 211 -4.29 9.31 -24.04
CA VAL A 211 -5.67 9.14 -24.52
C VAL A 211 -6.24 7.74 -24.25
N ALA A 212 -5.47 6.83 -23.66
CA ALA A 212 -5.90 5.45 -23.45
C ALA A 212 -7.08 5.34 -22.48
N GLY A 213 -7.20 6.27 -21.52
CA GLY A 213 -8.34 6.31 -20.59
C GLY A 213 -9.67 6.44 -21.33
N ASP A 214 -9.81 7.47 -22.16
CA ASP A 214 -11.01 7.71 -22.96
C ASP A 214 -11.32 6.52 -23.89
N VAL A 215 -10.29 5.94 -24.51
CA VAL A 215 -10.43 4.77 -25.39
C VAL A 215 -10.93 3.55 -24.61
N LEU A 216 -10.39 3.30 -23.42
CA LEU A 216 -10.81 2.19 -22.56
C LEU A 216 -12.24 2.35 -22.07
N GLU A 217 -12.66 3.55 -21.69
CA GLU A 217 -14.04 3.84 -21.30
C GLU A 217 -15.00 3.58 -22.46
N LEU A 218 -14.67 4.02 -23.67
CA LEU A 218 -15.46 3.73 -24.87
C LEU A 218 -15.52 2.23 -25.15
N LEU A 219 -14.39 1.51 -25.03
CA LEU A 219 -14.34 0.06 -25.24
C LEU A 219 -15.20 -0.70 -24.21
N ALA A 220 -15.13 -0.32 -22.94
CA ALA A 220 -15.94 -0.89 -21.86
C ALA A 220 -17.45 -0.66 -22.11
N ALA A 221 -17.80 0.51 -22.66
CA ALA A 221 -19.17 0.83 -23.06
C ALA A 221 -19.63 0.14 -24.37
N GLY A 222 -18.74 -0.61 -25.05
CA GLY A 222 -19.06 -1.31 -26.30
C GLY A 222 -18.91 -0.46 -27.56
N GLY A 223 -18.19 0.66 -27.48
CA GLY A 223 -17.89 1.55 -28.60
C GLY A 223 -17.16 0.85 -29.76
N ASP A 224 -17.55 1.19 -30.98
CA ASP A 224 -16.91 0.67 -32.19
C ASP A 224 -15.67 1.49 -32.58
N ASP A 225 -14.92 0.98 -33.57
CA ASP A 225 -13.70 1.64 -34.07
C ASP A 225 -13.99 3.03 -34.65
N ALA A 226 -15.20 3.26 -35.19
CA ALA A 226 -15.58 4.56 -35.74
C ALA A 226 -15.79 5.61 -34.63
N THR A 227 -16.40 5.20 -33.52
CA THR A 227 -16.59 6.05 -32.33
C THR A 227 -15.24 6.42 -31.72
N ILE A 228 -14.31 5.46 -31.63
CA ILE A 228 -12.96 5.72 -31.13
C ILE A 228 -12.18 6.60 -32.11
N ALA A 229 -12.28 6.36 -33.42
CA ALA A 229 -11.64 7.19 -34.44
C ALA A 229 -12.08 8.66 -34.38
N ALA A 230 -13.30 8.94 -33.90
CA ALA A 230 -13.80 10.30 -33.76
C ALA A 230 -13.04 11.11 -32.68
N LEU A 231 -12.31 10.46 -31.77
CA LEU A 231 -11.43 11.11 -30.80
C LEU A 231 -10.11 11.59 -31.42
N GLY A 232 -9.74 11.08 -32.60
CA GLY A 232 -8.54 11.51 -33.34
C GLY A 232 -7.52 10.40 -33.57
N ALA A 233 -6.38 10.78 -34.17
CA ALA A 233 -5.33 9.83 -34.56
C ALA A 233 -4.66 9.16 -33.35
N GLU A 234 -4.42 9.90 -32.27
CA GLU A 234 -3.83 9.36 -31.03
C GLU A 234 -4.71 8.27 -30.42
N ALA A 235 -6.05 8.41 -30.49
CA ALA A 235 -6.98 7.40 -30.00
C ALA A 235 -6.92 6.10 -30.83
N LEU A 236 -6.66 6.19 -32.14
CA LEU A 236 -6.43 5.04 -32.99
C LEU A 236 -5.08 4.36 -32.68
N GLU A 237 -4.05 5.13 -32.37
CA GLU A 237 -2.76 4.61 -31.92
C GLU A 237 -2.91 3.89 -30.57
N ALA A 238 -3.62 4.48 -29.62
CA ALA A 238 -3.95 3.84 -28.34
C ALA A 238 -4.79 2.57 -28.53
N LEU A 239 -5.79 2.57 -29.41
CA LEU A 239 -6.57 1.37 -29.74
C LEU A 239 -5.69 0.26 -30.35
N ALA A 240 -4.78 0.62 -31.27
CA ALA A 240 -3.85 -0.32 -31.85
C ALA A 240 -2.89 -0.91 -30.80
N TRP A 241 -2.41 -0.07 -29.88
CA TRP A 241 -1.59 -0.48 -28.75
C TRP A 241 -2.35 -1.43 -27.81
N LEU A 242 -3.60 -1.12 -27.44
CA LEU A 242 -4.47 -1.98 -26.61
C LEU A 242 -4.75 -3.34 -27.27
N ARG A 243 -4.92 -3.36 -28.60
CA ARG A 243 -5.02 -4.62 -29.37
C ARG A 243 -3.72 -5.41 -29.32
N GLY A 244 -2.58 -4.74 -29.48
CA GLY A 244 -1.25 -5.35 -29.36
C GLY A 244 -1.02 -5.95 -27.97
N ALA A 245 -1.57 -5.33 -26.92
CA ALA A 245 -1.56 -5.83 -25.54
C ALA A 245 -2.61 -6.93 -25.26
N GLY A 246 -3.43 -7.32 -26.25
CA GLY A 246 -4.44 -8.38 -26.09
C GLY A 246 -5.64 -7.99 -25.21
N LEU A 247 -5.86 -6.69 -25.01
CA LEU A 247 -6.92 -6.16 -24.13
C LEU A 247 -8.26 -5.94 -24.84
N VAL A 248 -8.27 -6.00 -26.18
CA VAL A 248 -9.47 -5.74 -27.00
C VAL A 248 -9.87 -6.99 -27.77
N THR A 249 -11.13 -7.37 -27.70
CA THR A 249 -11.71 -8.45 -28.52
C THR A 249 -11.95 -7.97 -29.95
N SER A 250 -11.79 -8.88 -30.92
CA SER A 250 -12.04 -8.60 -32.34
C SER A 250 -13.50 -8.30 -32.63
#